data_AF-A0A5E5QFT7-F1
#
_entry.id   AF-A0A5E5QFT7-F1
#
_cell.length_a   1.000
_cell.length_b   1.000
_cell.length_c   1.000
_cell.angle_alpha   90.00
_cell.angle_beta   90.00
_cell.angle_gamma   90.00
#
_symmetry.space_group_name_H-M   'P 1'
#
loop_
_entity.id
_entity.type
_entity.pdbx_description
1 polymer ?
#
loop_
_entity_poly.entity_id
_entity_poly.type
_entity_poly.pdbx_seq_one_letter_code
_entity_poly.pdbx_strand_id
1 'polypeptide(L)' 'MVFDNLSEQQVNKAVALSNNRPRKNLDYQTPLKVFESGIIQQQKVALKT' A
#
# COMPACT_ATOMS: atom_id res chain seq x y z
N MET A 1 0.43 8.37 -29.35
CA MET A 1 0.91 7.47 -28.28
C MET A 1 -0.30 6.70 -27.78
N VAL A 2 -0.31 5.38 -27.94
CA VAL A 2 -1.42 4.52 -27.49
C VAL A 2 -1.09 4.10 -26.07
N PHE A 3 -1.65 4.80 -25.08
CA PHE A 3 -1.52 4.44 -23.66
C PHE A 3 -2.53 3.36 -23.23
N ASP A 4 -3.33 2.86 -24.16
CA ASP A 4 -4.34 1.85 -23.90
C ASP A 4 -3.76 0.48 -24.25
N ASN A 5 -3.55 -0.34 -23.20
CA ASN A 5 -3.81 -1.78 -23.15
C ASN A 5 -3.06 -2.46 -21.98
N LEU A 6 -2.98 -1.80 -20.82
CA LEU A 6 -2.70 -2.54 -19.59
C LEU A 6 -3.99 -3.22 -19.15
N SER A 7 -3.99 -4.55 -19.09
CA SER A 7 -5.12 -5.28 -18.53
C SER A 7 -5.23 -4.99 -17.03
N GLU A 8 -6.44 -5.09 -16.49
CA GLU A 8 -6.68 -4.97 -15.06
C GLU A 8 -5.77 -5.91 -14.25
N GLN A 9 -5.53 -7.13 -14.75
CA GLN A 9 -4.62 -8.09 -14.13
C GLN A 9 -3.17 -7.58 -14.07
N GLN A 10 -2.69 -6.92 -15.12
CA GLN A 10 -1.35 -6.34 -15.15
C GLN A 10 -1.23 -5.17 -14.14
N VAL A 11 -2.26 -4.33 -14.06
CA VAL A 11 -2.33 -3.25 -13.08
C VAL A 11 -2.34 -3.81 -11.66
N ASN A 12 -3.23 -4.76 -11.37
CA ASN A 12 -3.35 -5.39 -10.05
C ASN A 12 -2.05 -6.06 -9.62
N LYS A 13 -1.35 -6.73 -10.55
CA LYS A 13 -0.03 -7.31 -10.29
C LYS A 13 1.01 -6.25 -9.96
N ALA A 14 1.06 -5.16 -10.71
CA ALA A 14 2.00 -4.06 -10.46
C ALA A 14 1.74 -3.39 -9.10
N VAL A 15 0.47 -3.16 -8.75
CA VAL A 15 0.05 -2.61 -7.46
C VAL A 15 0.46 -3.55 -6.32
N ALA A 16 0.18 -4.85 -6.43
CA ALA A 16 0.57 -5.84 -5.43
C ALA A 16 2.09 -5.88 -5.22
N LEU A 17 2.88 -5.82 -6.29
CA LEU A 17 4.34 -5.77 -6.19
C LEU A 17 4.82 -4.47 -5.53
N SER A 18 4.21 -3.33 -5.87
CA SER A 18 4.57 -2.04 -5.28
C SER A 18 4.29 -1.99 -3.78
N ASN A 19 3.12 -2.50 -3.37
CA ASN A 19 2.65 -2.46 -1.98
C ASN A 19 3.36 -3.45 -1.07
N ASN A 20 3.86 -4.56 -1.62
CA ASN A 20 4.57 -5.60 -0.87
C ASN A 20 6.10 -5.47 -0.92
N ARG A 21 6.63 -4.45 -1.60
CA ARG A 21 8.08 -4.23 -1.67
C ARG A 21 8.56 -3.40 -0.47
N PRO A 22 9.50 -3.91 0.34
CA PRO A 22 10.18 -3.14 1.38
C PRO A 22 10.81 -1.84 0.86
N ARG A 23 10.68 -0.75 1.61
CA ARG A 23 11.27 0.54 1.25
C ARG A 23 12.21 1.02 2.36
N LYS A 24 13.41 1.49 1.99
CA LYS A 24 14.43 1.97 2.94
C LYS A 24 13.92 3.14 3.79
N ASN A 25 13.13 4.04 3.19
CA ASN A 25 12.52 5.19 3.88
C ASN A 25 11.33 4.82 4.79
N LEU A 26 10.92 3.55 4.79
CA LEU A 26 9.92 3.00 5.70
C LEU A 26 10.58 2.00 6.67
N ASP A 27 11.86 2.17 6.99
CA ASP A 27 12.64 1.24 7.81
C ASP A 27 12.57 -0.21 7.30
N TYR A 28 12.63 -0.37 5.97
CA TYR A 28 12.47 -1.66 5.28
C TYR A 28 11.12 -2.35 5.52
N GLN A 29 10.10 -1.62 5.96
CA GLN A 29 8.72 -2.08 5.95
C GLN A 29 8.08 -1.91 4.56
N THR A 30 7.00 -2.64 4.33
CA THR A 30 6.21 -2.52 3.11
C THR A 30 5.19 -1.38 3.25
N PRO A 31 4.87 -0.67 2.15
CA PRO A 31 3.82 0.34 2.16
C PRO A 31 2.49 -0.15 2.75
N LEU A 32 2.10 -1.40 2.42
CA LEU A 32 0.89 -2.02 2.96
C LEU A 32 0.89 -2.10 4.49
N LYS A 33 1.99 -2.61 5.07
CA LYS A 33 2.14 -2.77 6.52
C LYS A 33 2.09 -1.43 7.26
N VAL A 34 2.74 -0.41 6.70
CA VAL A 34 2.74 0.94 7.28
C VAL A 34 1.33 1.53 7.25
N PHE A 35 0.62 1.40 6.12
CA PHE A 35 -0.75 1.88 5.97
C PHE A 35 -1.71 1.20 6.97
N GLU A 36 -1.68 -0.13 7.07
CA GLU A 36 -2.50 -0.89 8.03
C GLU A 36 -2.20 -0.49 9.47
N SER A 37 -0.92 -0.31 9.81
CA SER A 37 -0.52 0.12 11.15
C SER A 37 -1.05 1.51 11.50
N GLY A 38 -1.11 2.43 10.52
CA GLY A 38 -1.66 3.77 10.67
C GLY A 38 -3.18 3.76 10.84
N ILE A 39 -3.90 2.93 10.09
CA ILE A 39 -5.36 2.75 10.27
C ILE A 39 -5.68 2.24 11.67
N ILE A 40 -4.97 1.20 12.12
CA ILE A 40 -5.17 0.61 13.44
C ILE A 40 -4.92 1.65 14.55
N GLN A 41 -3.93 2.53 14.36
CA GLN A 41 -3.67 3.62 15.30
C GLN A 41 -4.78 4.68 15.29
N GLN A 42 -5.29 5.09 14.13
CA GLN A 42 -6.40 6.04 14.02
C GLN A 42 -7.69 5.51 14.67
N GLN A 43 -8.03 4.24 14.45
CA GLN A 43 -9.19 3.61 15.08
C GLN A 43 -9.06 3.56 16.61
N LYS A 44 -7.87 3.25 17.14
CA LYS A 44 -7.62 3.27 18.59
C LYS A 44 -7.79 4.66 19.20
N VAL A 45 -7.49 5.73 18.46
CA VAL A 45 -7.72 7.11 18.93
C VAL A 45 -9.21 7.44 18.90
N ALA A 46 -9.91 7.09 17.81
CA ALA A 46 -11.34 7.34 17.67
C ALA A 46 -12.22 6.60 18.70
N LEU A 47 -11.76 5.46 19.23
CA LEU A 47 -12.45 4.68 20.26
C LEU A 47 -12.14 5.16 21.70
N LYS A 48 -11.22 6.11 21.89
CA LYS A 48 -10.83 6.65 23.20
C LYS A 48 -11.51 7.98 23.56
N THR A 49 -12.36 8.51 22.67
CA THR A 49 -13.24 9.67 22.90
C THR A 49 -14.65 9.21 23.23
#